data_AF-A0A6B3EPZ6-F1
#
_entry.id   AF-A0A6B3EPZ6-F1
#
_cell.length_a   1.000
_cell.length_b   1.000
_cell.length_c   1.000
_cell.angle_alpha   90.00
_cell.angle_beta   90.00
_cell.angle_gamma   90.00
#
_symmetry.space_group_name_H-M   'P 1'
#
loop_
_entity.id
_entity.type
_entity.pdbx_description
1 polymer ?
#
loop_
_entity_poly.entity_id
_entity_poly.type
_entity_poly.pdbx_seq_one_letter_code
_entity_poly.pdbx_strand_id
1 'polypeptide(L)'
;MTAKPLALLLAALTTAALATAPAEAAKPAKAAAPRAAACTGEFHGDARLGPRHLPGPRQEPVGPLLKGWKRTGGLGEHAFLKKYWEGDATSGSWKYPPNDGFAETNG
;
A
#
# COMPACT_ATOMS: atom_id res chain seq x y z
N MET A 1 -21.79 -59.46 57.37
CA MET A 1 -22.95 -58.64 57.78
C MET A 1 -22.42 -57.41 58.51
N THR A 2 -22.97 -56.22 58.20
CA THR A 2 -22.88 -54.92 58.93
C THR A 2 -21.49 -54.24 59.01
N ALA A 3 -21.26 -52.94 58.78
CA ALA A 3 -22.10 -51.75 58.59
C ALA A 3 -21.31 -50.58 57.89
N LYS A 4 -22.07 -49.61 57.37
CA LYS A 4 -21.72 -48.23 56.89
C LYS A 4 -21.29 -47.32 58.08
N PRO A 5 -20.86 -46.04 57.92
CA PRO A 5 -20.69 -45.23 56.70
C PRO A 5 -19.38 -44.42 56.62
N LEU A 6 -19.03 -44.07 55.38
CA LEU A 6 -18.06 -43.05 55.03
C LEU A 6 -18.73 -41.66 55.14
N ALA A 7 -18.20 -40.78 55.98
CA ALA A 7 -18.55 -39.37 55.98
C ALA A 7 -17.27 -38.57 55.73
N LEU A 8 -17.03 -38.20 54.46
CA LEU A 8 -16.08 -37.15 54.13
C LEU A 8 -16.82 -36.00 53.45
N LEU A 9 -16.71 -34.86 54.13
CA LEU A 9 -17.15 -33.52 53.77
C LEU A 9 -16.86 -33.18 52.29
N LEU A 10 -17.90 -32.85 51.52
CA LEU A 10 -17.74 -32.22 50.22
C LEU A 10 -17.48 -30.73 50.40
N ALA A 11 -16.33 -30.28 49.89
CA ALA A 11 -15.90 -28.90 49.81
C ALA A 11 -16.90 -28.04 49.01
N ALA A 12 -17.13 -26.82 49.49
CA ALA A 12 -17.94 -25.81 48.81
C ALA A 12 -17.25 -25.36 47.51
N LEU A 13 -17.93 -25.53 46.37
CA LEU A 13 -17.52 -24.94 45.10
C LEU A 13 -17.97 -23.47 45.05
N THR A 14 -17.01 -22.56 44.99
CA THR A 14 -17.23 -21.14 44.65
C THR A 14 -17.48 -21.01 43.14
N THR A 15 -18.69 -20.62 42.75
CA THR A 15 -19.03 -20.31 41.37
C THR A 15 -18.51 -18.91 41.00
N ALA A 16 -17.44 -18.85 40.21
CA ALA A 16 -17.00 -17.62 39.56
C ALA A 16 -18.01 -17.25 38.47
N ALA A 17 -18.70 -16.12 38.64
CA ALA A 17 -19.59 -15.57 37.62
C ALA A 17 -18.77 -15.03 36.44
N LEU A 18 -18.82 -15.74 35.31
CA LEU A 18 -18.35 -15.24 34.02
C LEU A 18 -19.31 -14.14 33.56
N ALA A 19 -18.88 -12.89 33.64
CA ALA A 19 -19.59 -11.78 33.01
C ALA A 19 -19.49 -11.92 31.48
N THR A 20 -20.56 -12.39 30.85
CA THR A 20 -20.73 -12.36 29.40
C THR A 20 -21.09 -10.94 28.97
N ALA A 21 -20.09 -10.18 28.51
CA ALA A 21 -20.35 -8.94 27.78
C ALA A 21 -21.08 -9.26 26.46
N PRO A 22 -22.08 -8.47 26.04
CA PRO A 22 -22.72 -8.66 24.74
C PRO A 22 -21.68 -8.43 23.65
N ALA A 23 -21.49 -9.43 22.80
CA ALA A 23 -20.75 -9.28 21.56
C ALA A 23 -21.59 -8.40 20.62
N GLU A 24 -21.26 -7.10 20.55
CA GLU A 24 -21.77 -6.21 19.52
C GLU A 24 -21.41 -6.83 18.16
N ALA A 25 -22.42 -7.27 17.40
CA ALA A 25 -22.22 -7.88 16.10
C ALA A 25 -21.53 -6.86 15.17
N ALA A 26 -20.26 -7.09 14.85
CA ALA A 26 -19.52 -6.27 13.91
C ALA A 26 -20.27 -6.25 12.57
N LYS A 27 -20.70 -5.06 12.13
CA LYS A 27 -21.33 -4.90 10.81
C LYS A 27 -20.37 -5.43 9.74
N PRO A 28 -20.84 -6.22 8.77
CA PRO A 28 -19.98 -6.72 7.70
C PRO A 28 -19.38 -5.53 6.95
N ALA A 29 -18.04 -5.45 6.95
CA ALA A 29 -17.32 -4.44 6.20
C ALA A 29 -17.65 -4.63 4.71
N LYS A 30 -18.17 -3.58 4.08
CA LYS A 30 -18.41 -3.57 2.63
C LYS A 30 -17.06 -3.81 1.94
N ALA A 31 -16.95 -4.89 1.18
CA ALA A 31 -15.76 -5.19 0.40
C ALA A 31 -15.45 -3.98 -0.50
N ALA A 32 -14.23 -3.47 -0.42
CA ALA A 32 -13.78 -2.40 -1.29
C ALA A 32 -13.83 -2.90 -2.74
N ALA A 33 -14.32 -2.06 -3.65
CA ALA A 33 -14.24 -2.34 -5.08
C ALA A 33 -12.78 -2.65 -5.48
N PRO A 34 -12.57 -3.56 -6.44
CA PRO A 34 -11.24 -3.87 -6.92
C PRO A 34 -10.57 -2.60 -7.44
N ARG A 35 -9.37 -2.32 -6.93
CA ARG A 35 -8.57 -1.18 -7.42
C ARG A 35 -8.09 -1.49 -8.84
N ALA A 36 -7.98 -0.46 -9.67
CA ALA A 36 -7.32 -0.58 -10.97
C ALA A 36 -5.92 -1.18 -10.80
N ALA A 37 -5.47 -1.96 -11.79
CA ALA A 37 -4.15 -2.58 -11.77
C ALA A 37 -3.05 -1.52 -11.65
N ALA A 38 -2.03 -1.82 -10.85
CA ALA A 38 -0.88 -0.93 -10.71
C ALA A 38 -0.14 -0.79 -12.05
N CYS A 39 0.53 0.35 -12.23
CA CYS A 39 1.31 0.69 -13.43
C CYS A 39 0.48 0.77 -14.73
N THR A 40 -0.80 1.17 -14.65
CA THR A 40 -1.69 1.32 -15.81
C THR A 40 -2.28 2.72 -15.97
N GLY A 41 -2.75 3.00 -17.19
CA GLY A 41 -3.40 4.26 -17.59
C GLY A 41 -2.43 5.42 -17.71
N GLU A 42 -2.84 6.55 -18.29
CA GLU A 42 -1.97 7.73 -18.45
C GLU A 42 -2.26 8.79 -17.40
N PHE A 43 -1.20 9.33 -16.79
CA PHE A 43 -1.32 10.43 -15.86
C PHE A 43 -1.79 11.70 -16.61
N HIS A 44 -2.96 12.20 -16.25
CA HIS A 44 -3.64 13.33 -16.93
C HIS A 44 -3.78 13.20 -18.46
N GLY A 45 -3.75 11.98 -19.00
CA GLY A 45 -3.91 11.74 -20.44
C GLY A 45 -2.64 12.03 -21.26
N ASP A 46 -1.48 12.05 -20.60
CA ASP A 46 -0.18 12.15 -21.28
C ASP A 46 0.71 10.97 -20.86
N ALA A 47 0.93 10.03 -21.78
CA ALA A 47 1.76 8.85 -21.54
C ALA A 47 3.20 9.19 -21.13
N ARG A 48 3.74 10.36 -21.51
CA ARG A 48 5.09 10.80 -21.15
C ARG A 48 5.20 11.09 -19.64
N LEU A 49 4.10 11.39 -18.96
CA LEU A 49 4.09 11.55 -17.51
C LEU A 49 4.01 10.19 -16.78
N GLY A 50 3.90 9.08 -17.50
CA GLY A 50 3.84 7.73 -16.95
C GLY A 50 2.46 7.36 -16.40
N PRO A 51 2.37 6.28 -15.59
CA PRO A 51 1.10 5.69 -15.27
C PRO A 51 0.25 6.51 -14.30
N ARG A 52 -1.07 6.49 -14.49
CA ARG A 52 -2.05 7.09 -13.57
C ARG A 52 -2.08 6.36 -12.23
N HIS A 53 -2.10 5.04 -12.28
CA HIS A 53 -2.20 4.19 -11.10
C HIS A 53 -0.83 3.66 -10.71
N LEU A 54 -0.33 4.08 -9.54
CA LEU A 54 0.91 3.59 -8.97
C LEU A 54 0.63 2.50 -7.93
N PRO A 55 1.58 1.58 -7.70
CA PRO A 55 1.49 0.65 -6.58
C PRO A 55 1.43 1.42 -5.25
N GLY A 56 0.70 0.88 -4.28
CA GLY A 56 0.69 1.43 -2.92
C GLY A 56 2.07 1.30 -2.24
N PRO A 57 2.38 2.11 -1.22
CA PRO A 57 3.74 2.18 -0.64
C PRO A 57 4.24 0.88 0.01
N ARG A 58 3.35 -0.08 0.30
CA ARG A 58 3.69 -1.41 0.85
C ARG A 58 3.55 -2.53 -0.17
N GLN A 59 3.15 -2.20 -1.41
CA GLN A 59 2.94 -3.20 -2.46
C GLN A 59 4.27 -3.50 -3.13
N GLU A 60 4.88 -4.61 -2.74
CA GLU A 60 6.16 -5.06 -3.27
C GLU A 60 6.06 -5.53 -4.73
N PRO A 61 7.17 -5.47 -5.50
CA PRO A 61 8.47 -4.93 -5.09
C PRO A 61 8.60 -3.41 -5.31
N VAL A 62 7.73 -2.79 -6.12
CA VAL A 62 7.93 -1.43 -6.62
C VAL A 62 7.43 -0.35 -5.65
N GLY A 63 6.33 -0.61 -4.92
CA GLY A 63 5.71 0.35 -4.01
C GLY A 63 6.66 1.01 -3.02
N PRO A 64 7.51 0.24 -2.31
CA PRO A 64 8.49 0.80 -1.39
C PRO A 64 9.53 1.73 -2.06
N LEU A 65 9.91 1.45 -3.32
CA LEU A 65 10.88 2.26 -4.08
C LEU A 65 10.35 3.65 -4.43
N LEU A 66 9.02 3.82 -4.49
CA LEU A 66 8.37 5.11 -4.79
C LEU A 66 8.25 6.02 -3.56
N LYS A 67 8.77 5.62 -2.39
CA LYS A 67 8.69 6.44 -1.17
C LYS A 67 9.45 7.76 -1.37
N GLY A 68 8.71 8.88 -1.32
CA GLY A 68 9.25 10.22 -1.53
C GLY A 68 9.45 10.59 -3.01
N TRP A 69 9.15 9.70 -3.95
CA TRP A 69 9.21 10.00 -5.37
C TRP A 69 8.16 11.04 -5.76
N LYS A 70 8.58 12.05 -6.53
CA LYS A 70 7.72 13.08 -7.10
C LYS A 70 7.88 13.04 -8.61
N ARG A 71 6.79 12.72 -9.31
CA ARG A 71 6.74 12.49 -10.76
C ARG A 71 7.47 13.54 -11.60
N THR A 72 7.28 14.81 -11.26
CA THR A 72 7.90 15.96 -11.95
C THR A 72 8.87 16.73 -11.05
N GLY A 73 9.29 16.13 -9.92
CA GLY A 73 10.06 16.82 -8.89
C GLY A 73 9.30 17.99 -8.29
N GLY A 74 9.78 19.21 -8.53
CA GLY A 74 9.14 20.47 -8.13
C GLY A 74 8.51 21.25 -9.28
N LEU A 75 8.48 20.68 -10.49
CA LEU A 75 7.97 21.36 -11.68
C LEU A 75 6.49 21.03 -11.92
N GLY A 76 5.77 21.96 -12.55
CA GLY A 76 4.50 21.63 -13.20
C GLY A 76 4.74 20.74 -14.43
N GLU A 77 3.74 19.95 -14.80
CA GLU A 77 3.80 18.94 -15.88
C GLU A 77 4.31 19.51 -17.21
N HIS A 78 3.73 20.64 -17.65
CA HIS A 78 4.16 21.31 -18.88
C HIS A 78 5.62 21.78 -18.79
N ALA A 79 6.03 22.36 -17.65
CA ALA A 79 7.41 22.83 -17.46
C ALA A 79 8.40 21.66 -17.43
N PHE A 80 8.00 20.51 -16.87
CA PHE A 80 8.78 19.29 -16.87
C PHE A 80 9.01 18.78 -18.29
N LEU A 81 7.94 18.63 -19.08
CA LEU A 81 8.04 18.16 -20.47
C LEU A 81 8.80 19.17 -21.34
N LYS A 82 8.57 20.47 -21.20
CA LYS A 82 9.36 21.50 -21.90
C LYS A 82 10.86 21.39 -21.62
N LYS A 83 11.24 20.95 -20.41
CA LYS A 83 12.64 20.82 -20.00
C LYS A 83 13.29 19.54 -20.53
N TYR A 84 12.58 18.42 -20.46
CA TYR A 84 13.14 17.08 -20.62
C TYR A 84 12.64 16.31 -21.84
N TRP A 85 11.67 16.81 -22.59
CA TRP A 85 11.19 16.21 -23.83
C TRP A 85 11.60 17.05 -25.03
N GLU A 86 11.90 16.39 -26.15
CA GLU A 86 12.13 17.03 -27.44
C GLU A 86 11.28 16.38 -28.53
N GLY A 87 10.87 17.18 -29.52
CA GLY A 87 9.93 16.75 -30.55
C GLY A 87 8.46 16.83 -30.11
N ASP A 88 7.58 16.28 -30.94
CA ASP A 88 6.13 16.24 -30.67
C ASP A 88 5.78 15.14 -29.65
N ALA A 89 4.51 15.09 -29.22
CA ALA A 89 4.06 14.17 -28.17
C ALA A 89 4.02 12.68 -28.59
N THR A 90 4.05 12.38 -29.89
CA THR A 90 3.86 11.03 -30.44
C THR A 90 5.14 10.40 -30.98
N SER A 91 6.07 11.20 -31.51
CA SER A 91 7.35 10.75 -32.09
C SER A 91 8.58 11.38 -31.45
N GLY A 92 8.41 12.26 -30.46
CA GLY A 92 9.51 12.82 -29.70
C GLY A 92 10.24 11.82 -28.81
N SER A 93 11.23 12.32 -28.09
CA SER A 93 12.08 11.54 -27.20
C SER A 93 12.39 12.32 -25.91
N TRP A 94 12.87 11.58 -24.91
CA TRP A 94 13.47 12.19 -23.74
C TRP A 94 14.87 12.73 -24.07
N LYS A 95 15.17 13.92 -23.55
CA LYS A 95 16.50 14.51 -23.56
C LYS A 95 17.37 13.82 -22.51
N TYR A 96 18.11 12.81 -22.92
CA TYR A 96 19.04 12.10 -22.06
C TYR A 96 20.33 12.90 -21.83
N PRO A 97 20.97 12.76 -20.65
CA PRO A 97 22.30 13.31 -20.42
C PRO A 97 23.35 12.63 -21.32
N PRO A 98 24.49 13.30 -21.60
CA PRO A 98 25.62 12.67 -22.27
C PRO A 98 26.21 11.53 -21.42
N ASN A 99 27.13 10.76 -22.01
CA ASN A 99 27.90 9.72 -21.32
C ASN A 99 27.02 8.69 -20.58
N ASP A 100 25.92 8.28 -21.22
CA ASP A 100 24.94 7.33 -20.68
C ASP A 100 24.40 7.69 -19.27
N GLY A 101 24.50 8.97 -18.88
CA GLY A 101 24.10 9.45 -17.57
C GLY A 101 25.08 9.14 -16.43
N PHE A 102 26.30 8.70 -16.74
CA PHE A 102 27.36 8.62 -15.74
C PHE A 102 27.83 10.02 -15.33
N ALA A 103 28.21 10.16 -14.06
CA ALA A 103 28.79 11.39 -13.56
C ALA A 103 30.26 11.52 -14.03
N GLU A 104 30.61 12.69 -14.56
CA GLU A 104 31.99 13.02 -14.92
C GLU A 104 32.72 13.60 -13.72
N THR A 105 33.95 13.14 -13.47
CA THR A 105 34.74 13.56 -12.31
C THR A 105 35.91 14.46 -12.66
N ASN A 106 36.21 14.71 -13.95
CA ASN A 106 37.42 15.44 -14.35
C ASN A 106 37.32 16.36 -15.59
N GLY A 107 36.14 16.56 -16.18
CA GLY A 107 35.90 17.55 -17.26
C GLY A 107 36.85 17.47 -18.45
#